data_AF-A0A3R6TVI2-F1
#
_entry.id   AF-A0A3R6TVI2-F1
#
_cell.length_a   1.000
_cell.length_b   1.000
_cell.length_c   1.000
_cell.angle_alpha   90.00
_cell.angle_beta   90.00
_cell.angle_gamma   90.00
#
_symmetry.space_group_name_H-M   'P 1'
#
loop_
_entity.id
_entity.type
_entity.pdbx_description
1 polymer ?
#
loop_
_entity_poly.entity_id
_entity_poly.type
_entity_poly.pdbx_seq_one_letter_code
_entity_poly.pdbx_strand_id
1 'polypeptide(L)' 'MNQYLTGAVIKKLREENQLTQAELSEKLNVSDKTISKWETGVSQTKGY' A
#
# COMPACT_ATOMS: atom_id res chain seq x y z
N MET A 1 4.99 1.76 -17.58
CA MET A 1 4.57 3.13 -17.24
C MET A 1 4.02 3.10 -15.81
N ASN A 2 4.77 3.72 -14.90
CA ASN A 2 4.48 4.07 -13.51
C ASN A 2 3.80 3.00 -12.65
N GLN A 3 4.35 1.78 -12.66
CA GLN A 3 3.98 0.80 -11.65
C GLN A 3 4.62 1.19 -10.32
N TYR A 4 3.78 1.83 -9.49
CA TYR A 4 3.73 1.66 -8.05
C TYR A 4 4.98 2.06 -7.27
N LEU A 5 4.82 3.04 -6.37
CA LEU A 5 5.52 3.01 -5.09
C LEU A 5 5.41 1.59 -4.56
N THR A 6 6.50 0.84 -4.72
CA THR A 6 6.58 -0.59 -4.53
C THR A 6 5.98 -0.91 -3.17
N GLY A 7 5.05 -1.84 -3.05
CA GLY A 7 4.44 -2.18 -1.75
C GLY A 7 5.44 -2.34 -0.61
N ALA A 8 6.65 -2.83 -0.95
CA ALA A 8 7.80 -2.90 -0.06
C ALA A 8 8.26 -1.54 0.49
N VAL A 9 8.29 -0.48 -0.32
CA VAL A 9 8.63 0.89 0.09
C VAL A 9 7.57 1.45 1.03
N ILE A 10 6.28 1.23 0.73
CA ILE A 10 5.17 1.65 1.60
C ILE A 10 5.26 0.95 2.96
N LYS A 11 5.49 -0.37 2.95
CA LYS A 11 5.68 -1.15 4.17
C LYS A 11 6.89 -0.67 4.97
N LYS A 12 8.00 -0.38 4.30
CA LYS A 12 9.22 0.12 4.93
C LYS A 12 9.00 1.49 5.56
N LEU A 13 8.38 2.43 4.85
CA LEU A 13 8.01 3.74 5.40
C LEU A 13 7.03 3.63 6.57
N ARG A 14 6.08 2.69 6.50
CA ARG A 14 5.14 2.40 7.60
C ARG A 14 5.89 1.95 8.85
N GLU A 15 6.86 1.04 8.71
CA GLU A 15 7.69 0.56 9.82
C GLU A 15 8.63 1.65 10.35
N GLU A 16 9.26 2.44 9.48
CA GLU A 16 10.13 3.56 9.85
C GLU A 16 9.38 4.66 10.62
N ASN A 17 8.13 4.92 10.25
CA ASN A 17 7.29 5.92 10.93
C ASN A 17 6.44 5.32 12.07
N GLN A 18 6.59 4.02 12.38
CA GLN A 18 5.79 3.30 13.37
C GLN A 18 4.26 3.47 13.17
N LEU A 19 3.82 3.57 11.92
CA LEU A 19 2.42 3.77 11.57
C LEU A 19 1.70 2.43 11.39
N THR A 20 0.41 2.44 11.67
CA THR A 20 -0.48 1.33 11.29
C THR A 20 -0.96 1.50 9.84
N GLN A 21 -1.45 0.43 9.21
CA GLN A 21 -2.06 0.54 7.88
C GLN A 21 -3.25 1.51 7.90
N ALA A 22 -4.00 1.57 9.00
CA ALA A 22 -5.11 2.51 9.18
C ALA A 22 -4.63 3.97 9.23
N GLU A 23 -3.62 4.29 10.03
CA GLU A 23 -3.07 5.65 10.09
C GLU A 23 -2.45 6.11 8.77
N LEU A 24 -1.78 5.20 8.07
CA LEU A 24 -1.27 5.48 6.74
C LEU A 24 -2.42 5.73 5.74
N SER A 25 -3.50 4.96 5.86
CA SER A 25 -4.70 5.09 5.04
C SER A 25 -5.41 6.42 5.26
N GLU A 26 -5.52 6.89 6.52
CA GLU A 26 -6.06 8.20 6.87
C GLU A 26 -5.20 9.34 6.31
N LYS A 27 -3.87 9.25 6.46
CA LYS A 27 -2.93 10.26 5.93
C LYS A 27 -2.98 10.37 4.40
N LEU A 28 -3.15 9.25 3.72
CA LEU A 28 -3.24 9.20 2.25
C LEU A 28 -4.68 9.34 1.74
N ASN A 29 -5.66 9.45 2.66
CA ASN A 29 -7.09 9.50 2.38
C ASN A 29 -7.56 8.37 1.46
N VAL A 30 -7.01 7.18 1.67
CA VAL A 30 -7.36 5.95 0.97
C VAL A 30 -7.90 4.94 1.96
N SER A 31 -8.61 3.92 1.49
CA SER A 31 -9.04 2.83 2.36
C SER A 31 -7.84 1.99 2.79
N ASP A 32 -7.87 1.49 4.02
CA ASP A 32 -7.05 0.38 4.55
C ASP A 32 -6.85 -0.78 3.54
N LYS A 33 -7.92 -1.16 2.82
CA LYS A 33 -7.87 -2.19 1.77
C LYS A 33 -6.95 -1.83 0.60
N THR A 34 -6.82 -0.53 0.30
CA THR A 34 -5.92 -0.01 -0.73
C THR A 34 -4.47 -0.11 -0.28
N ILE A 35 -4.17 0.24 0.98
CA ILE A 35 -2.83 0.06 1.57
C ILE A 35 -2.45 -1.42 1.58
N SER A 36 -3.36 -2.30 1.98
CA SER A 36 -3.15 -3.75 1.97
C SER A 36 -2.82 -4.28 0.56
N LYS A 37 -3.58 -3.84 -0.46
CA LYS A 37 -3.30 -4.18 -1.87
C LYS A 37 -1.96 -3.64 -2.35
N TRP A 38 -1.58 -2.44 -1.93
CA TRP A 38 -0.29 -1.86 -2.28
C TRP A 38 0.85 -2.64 -1.66
N GLU A 39 0.79 -2.94 -0.36
CA GLU A 39 1.82 -3.72 0.36
C GLU A 39 1.97 -5.16 -0.16
N THR A 40 0.86 -5.83 -0.51
CA THR A 40 0.87 -7.22 -0.96
C THR A 40 1.10 -7.41 -2.46
N GLY A 41 1.06 -6.34 -3.25
CA GLY A 41 1.40 -6.39 -4.68
C GLY A 41 0.46 -7.26 -5.54
N VAL A 42 -0.65 -7.77 -4.98
CA VAL A 42 -1.69 -8.49 -5.73
C VAL A 42 -2.53 -7.48 -6.51
N SER A 43 -1.93 -6.95 -7.57
CA SER A 43 -2.71 -6.55 -8.72
C SER A 43 -3.28 -7.85 -9.28
N GLN A 44 -4.58 -8.12 -9.06
CA GLN A 44 -5.28 -9.12 -9.86
C GLN A 44 -5.11 -8.67 -11.32
N THR A 45 -4.04 -9.13 -11.98
CA THR A 45 -3.99 -9.17 -13.43
C THR A 45 -5.17 -10.04 -13.79
N LYS A 46 -6.22 -9.37 -14.25
CA LYS A 46 -7.43 -9.93 -14.82
C LYS A 46 -6.99 -11.02 -15.79
N GLY A 47 -7.13 -12.28 -15.38
CA GLY A 47 -7.11 -13.42 -16.29
C GLY A 47 -8.42 -13.31 -17.08
N TYR A 48 -8.34 -12.61 -18.21
CA TYR A 48 -9.32 -12.75 -19.27
C TYR A 48 -8.93 -13.95 -20.14
#